data_AF-A0A2S8IID7-F1
#
_entry.id   AF-A0A2S8IID7-F1
#
_cell.length_a   1.000
_cell.length_b   1.000
_cell.length_c   1.000
_cell.angle_alpha   90.00
_cell.angle_beta   90.00
_cell.angle_gamma   90.00
#
_symmetry.space_group_name_H-M   'P 1'
#
loop_
_entity.id
_entity.type
_entity.pdbx_description
1 polymer ?
#
loop_
_entity_poly.entity_id
_entity_poly.type
_entity_poly.pdbx_seq_one_letter_code
_entity_poly.pdbx_strand_id
1 'polypeptide(L)'
;TWLSWLEKPLARAGKLDQLAVIIAGALLLITAAYIAPEDTVSTVMIAGVLGMVTYIAVNGLGELFNTDEEGDEDSETTRSSGPTQLAKATGKAGFFLFLYLEVLDASFSFDGVIGAFAITSDPIIIALGLGFVGAMFVRSITVFLVRKGTLSDYVYLEHGAHWAIGALAVILLVSIGYHVNENVTGLVGVALIGAAFISSIVRNRRGLEPVEATGERDDEPEKVTVG
;
A
#
# COMPACT_ATOMS: atom_id res chain seq x y z
N THR A 1 -9.32 0.53 18.60
CA THR A 1 -7.95 0.73 18.09
C THR A 1 -6.94 0.66 19.22
N TRP A 2 -5.74 0.12 18.97
CA TRP A 2 -4.76 -0.23 20.01
C TRP A 2 -3.77 0.90 20.34
N LEU A 3 -3.62 1.91 19.48
CA LEU A 3 -2.82 3.12 19.75
C LEU A 3 -3.55 4.39 19.25
N SER A 4 -4.66 4.74 19.90
CA SER A 4 -5.48 5.93 19.54
C SER A 4 -4.74 7.27 19.67
N TRP A 5 -3.67 7.33 20.45
CA TRP A 5 -2.85 8.54 20.64
C TRP A 5 -1.89 8.81 19.48
N LEU A 6 -1.42 7.77 18.78
CA LEU A 6 -0.53 7.91 17.62
C LEU A 6 -1.32 7.97 16.29
N GLU A 7 -2.44 7.23 16.21
CA GLU A 7 -3.28 7.17 15.00
C GLU A 7 -3.99 8.50 14.68
N LYS A 8 -4.53 9.21 15.68
CA LYS A 8 -5.26 10.47 15.46
C LYS A 8 -4.42 11.61 14.86
N PRO A 9 -3.20 11.92 15.37
CA PRO A 9 -2.37 12.94 14.75
C PRO A 9 -1.86 12.48 13.37
N LEU A 10 -1.54 11.19 13.21
CA LEU A 10 -1.03 10.65 11.96
C LEU A 10 -2.10 10.63 10.84
N ALA A 11 -3.35 10.33 11.18
CA ALA A 11 -4.49 10.39 10.26
C ALA A 11 -4.85 11.82 9.82
N ARG A 12 -4.63 12.82 10.70
CA ARG A 12 -4.76 14.24 10.31
C ARG A 12 -3.61 14.71 9.43
N ALA A 13 -2.41 14.22 9.71
CA ALA A 13 -1.21 14.55 8.95
C ALA A 13 -1.28 13.96 7.53
N GLY A 14 -1.78 12.73 7.37
CA GLY A 14 -1.94 12.06 6.08
C GLY A 14 -2.96 12.69 5.11
N LYS A 15 -3.75 13.69 5.53
CA LYS A 15 -4.68 14.42 4.63
C LYS A 15 -3.98 15.39 3.67
N LEU A 16 -2.70 15.64 3.87
CA LEU A 16 -1.89 16.44 2.96
C LEU A 16 -1.10 15.47 2.08
N ASP A 17 -1.49 15.30 0.81
CA ASP A 17 -0.78 14.41 -0.13
C ASP A 17 0.71 14.74 -0.26
N GLN A 18 1.06 16.01 -0.04
CA GLN A 18 2.44 16.49 -0.02
C GLN A 18 3.22 16.10 1.24
N LEU A 19 2.56 15.73 2.35
CA LEU A 19 3.24 15.35 3.58
C LEU A 19 4.06 14.08 3.40
N ALA A 20 3.56 13.10 2.63
CA ALA A 20 4.30 11.88 2.33
C ALA A 20 5.63 12.20 1.66
N VAL A 21 5.64 13.11 0.69
CA VAL A 21 6.86 13.55 -0.02
C VAL A 21 7.81 14.30 0.92
N ILE A 22 7.29 15.17 1.79
CA ILE A 22 8.10 15.91 2.77
C ILE A 22 8.75 14.96 3.77
N ILE A 23 7.99 14.00 4.31
CA ILE A 23 8.51 13.01 5.25
C ILE A 23 9.55 12.12 4.56
N ALA A 24 9.27 11.65 3.35
CA ALA A 24 10.21 10.85 2.57
C ALA A 24 11.51 11.61 2.28
N GLY A 25 11.41 12.88 1.87
CA GLY A 25 12.58 13.74 1.65
C GLY A 25 13.38 14.02 2.92
N ALA A 26 12.70 14.27 4.05
CA ALA A 26 13.36 14.47 5.34
C ALA A 26 14.09 13.19 5.80
N LEU A 27 13.43 12.03 5.70
CA LEU A 27 14.04 10.73 6.02
C LEU A 27 15.21 10.42 5.09
N LEU A 28 15.10 10.73 3.79
CA LEU A 28 16.18 10.56 2.84
C LEU A 28 17.41 11.40 3.22
N LEU A 29 17.20 12.68 3.55
CA LEU A 29 18.28 13.56 3.99
C LEU A 29 18.93 13.06 5.28
N ILE A 30 18.14 12.64 6.27
CA ILE A 30 18.66 12.08 7.52
C ILE A 30 19.47 10.81 7.25
N THR A 31 18.95 9.94 6.39
CA THR A 31 19.60 8.67 6.06
C THR A 31 20.91 8.91 5.32
N ALA A 32 20.91 9.79 4.32
CA ALA A 32 22.12 10.13 3.56
C ALA A 32 23.17 10.83 4.42
N ALA A 33 22.77 11.66 5.39
CA ALA A 33 23.69 12.41 6.24
C ALA A 33 24.27 11.61 7.42
N TYR A 34 23.48 10.72 8.03
CA TYR A 34 23.84 10.08 9.31
C TYR A 34 23.90 8.55 9.27
N ILE A 35 23.25 7.90 8.31
CA ILE A 35 23.14 6.43 8.26
C ILE A 35 24.00 5.86 7.13
N ALA A 36 24.01 6.50 5.96
CA ALA A 36 24.72 5.99 4.79
C ALA A 36 26.25 6.04 4.98
N PRO A 37 26.97 4.95 4.64
CA PRO A 37 28.43 4.96 4.56
C PRO A 37 28.95 6.03 3.59
N GLU A 38 30.09 6.66 3.90
CA GLU A 38 30.64 7.82 3.17
C GLU A 38 30.81 7.58 1.66
N ASP A 39 31.05 6.33 1.26
CA ASP A 39 31.25 5.89 -0.12
C ASP A 39 29.94 5.66 -0.91
N THR A 40 28.80 5.52 -0.22
CA THR A 40 27.50 5.20 -0.85
C THR A 40 26.45 6.29 -0.75
N VAL A 41 26.75 7.41 -0.08
CA VAL A 41 25.84 8.56 0.10
C VAL A 41 25.21 9.02 -1.23
N SER A 42 26.02 9.17 -2.28
CA SER A 42 25.54 9.57 -3.61
C SER A 42 24.54 8.58 -4.19
N THR A 43 24.80 7.28 -4.03
CA THR A 43 23.91 6.21 -4.50
C THR A 43 22.58 6.25 -3.76
N VAL A 44 22.61 6.41 -2.44
CA VAL A 44 21.40 6.52 -1.60
C VAL A 44 20.57 7.74 -1.99
N MET A 45 21.21 8.89 -2.20
CA MET A 45 20.53 10.12 -2.63
C MET A 45 19.90 9.98 -4.02
N ILE A 46 20.63 9.45 -5.00
CA ILE A 46 20.11 9.27 -6.36
C ILE A 46 18.96 8.26 -6.35
N ALA A 47 19.12 7.10 -5.70
CA ALA A 47 18.08 6.08 -5.62
C ALA A 47 16.84 6.60 -4.87
N GLY A 48 17.01 7.33 -3.77
CA GLY A 48 15.91 7.91 -3.01
C GLY A 48 15.16 8.99 -3.79
N VAL A 49 15.88 9.86 -4.52
CA VAL A 49 15.26 10.85 -5.42
C VAL A 49 14.51 10.18 -6.56
N LEU A 50 15.10 9.16 -7.21
CA LEU A 50 14.42 8.39 -8.24
C LEU A 50 13.14 7.73 -7.71
N GLY A 51 13.18 7.15 -6.51
CA GLY A 51 11.99 6.60 -5.85
C GLY A 51 10.91 7.64 -5.60
N MET A 52 11.27 8.84 -5.13
CA MET A 52 10.33 9.95 -4.97
C MET A 52 9.77 10.42 -6.32
N VAL A 53 10.58 10.49 -7.36
CA VAL A 53 10.13 10.83 -8.72
C VAL A 53 9.14 9.78 -9.22
N THR A 54 9.41 8.48 -9.04
CA THR A 54 8.47 7.42 -9.38
C THR A 54 7.17 7.55 -8.60
N TYR A 55 7.22 7.81 -7.29
CA TYR A 55 6.03 8.04 -6.46
C TYR A 55 5.18 9.21 -6.98
N ILE A 56 5.81 10.36 -7.26
CA ILE A 56 5.13 11.54 -7.80
C ILE A 56 4.60 11.29 -9.20
N ALA A 57 5.34 10.58 -10.07
CA ALA A 57 4.88 10.27 -11.41
C ALA A 57 3.65 9.36 -11.40
N VAL A 58 3.66 8.32 -10.57
CA VAL A 58 2.53 7.38 -10.44
C VAL A 58 1.31 8.10 -9.85
N ASN A 59 1.48 8.95 -8.83
CA ASN A 59 0.35 9.70 -8.27
C ASN A 59 -0.13 10.84 -9.18
N GLY A 60 0.79 11.58 -9.80
CA GLY A 60 0.51 12.76 -10.62
C GLY A 60 -0.16 12.43 -11.96
N LEU A 61 0.07 11.22 -12.51
CA LEU A 61 -0.72 10.73 -13.64
C LEU A 61 -2.22 10.69 -13.33
N GLY A 62 -2.60 10.41 -12.08
CA GLY A 62 -4.01 10.40 -11.67
C GLY A 62 -4.63 11.79 -11.69
N GLU A 63 -3.89 12.81 -11.23
CA GLU A 63 -4.36 14.19 -11.14
C GLU A 63 -4.50 14.85 -12.53
N LEU A 64 -3.57 14.53 -13.45
CA LEU A 64 -3.60 15.05 -14.83
C LEU A 64 -4.85 14.58 -15.60
N PHE A 65 -5.26 13.32 -15.41
CA PHE A 65 -6.45 12.78 -16.09
C PHE A 65 -7.79 13.24 -15.49
N ASN A 66 -7.80 13.64 -14.21
CA ASN A 66 -8.95 14.28 -13.56
C ASN A 66 -9.11 15.75 -14.01
N THR A 67 -8.00 16.46 -14.24
CA THR A 67 -8.01 17.87 -14.69
C THR A 67 -8.60 18.03 -16.09
N ASP A 68 -8.41 17.04 -16.97
CA ASP A 68 -8.98 17.03 -18.33
C ASP A 68 -10.52 16.97 -18.36
N GLU A 69 -11.21 16.75 -17.23
CA GLU A 69 -12.67 16.74 -17.16
C GLU A 69 -13.26 18.14 -16.92
N GLU A 70 -12.49 19.09 -16.39
CA GLU A 70 -12.93 20.47 -16.13
C GLU A 70 -12.67 21.42 -17.33
N GLY A 71 -11.82 21.01 -18.29
CA GLY A 71 -11.42 21.84 -19.44
C GLY A 71 -12.17 21.57 -20.75
N ASP A 72 -13.01 20.54 -20.82
CA ASP A 72 -13.66 20.04 -22.04
C ASP A 72 -15.14 20.48 -22.18
N GLU A 73 -15.55 21.55 -21.48
CA GLU A 73 -16.90 22.13 -21.60
C GLU A 73 -17.12 22.96 -22.88
N ASP A 74 -16.05 23.35 -23.59
CA ASP A 74 -16.09 24.32 -24.71
C ASP A 74 -15.80 23.73 -26.10
N SER A 75 -16.29 22.53 -26.42
CA SER A 75 -16.26 22.02 -27.81
C SER A 75 -17.60 21.44 -28.24
N GLU A 76 -18.53 22.34 -28.55
CA GLU A 76 -19.72 22.05 -29.32
C GLU A 76 -19.37 21.49 -30.73
N THR A 77 -20.27 20.63 -31.22
CA THR A 77 -20.45 20.25 -32.63
C THR A 77 -19.44 19.33 -33.30
N THR A 78 -19.38 18.07 -32.88
CA THR A 78 -19.38 16.96 -33.85
C THR A 78 -20.09 15.73 -33.28
N ARG A 79 -21.09 15.24 -34.01
CA ARG A 79 -21.78 13.97 -33.74
C ARG A 79 -20.77 12.83 -33.84
N SER A 80 -20.21 12.39 -32.72
CA SER A 80 -19.52 11.11 -32.65
C SER A 80 -20.29 10.20 -31.69
N SER A 81 -20.51 8.95 -32.10
CA SER A 81 -21.01 7.86 -31.26
C SER A 81 -19.95 7.45 -30.24
N GLY A 82 -19.48 8.40 -29.45
CA GLY A 82 -18.50 8.21 -28.39
C GLY A 82 -19.17 7.78 -27.08
N PRO A 83 -18.43 7.11 -26.17
CA PRO A 83 -18.90 6.83 -24.83
C PRO A 83 -19.34 8.13 -24.12
N THR A 84 -20.43 8.05 -23.35
CA THR A 84 -20.95 9.15 -22.51
C THR A 84 -19.85 9.71 -21.61
N GLN A 85 -19.90 10.99 -21.23
CA GLN A 85 -18.89 11.58 -20.32
C GLN A 85 -18.67 10.75 -19.05
N LEU A 86 -19.76 10.21 -18.46
CA LEU A 86 -19.70 9.28 -17.33
C LEU A 86 -18.90 8.00 -17.63
N ALA A 87 -19.01 7.46 -18.84
CA ALA A 87 -18.26 6.28 -19.27
C ALA A 87 -16.77 6.61 -19.50
N LYS A 88 -16.44 7.83 -19.94
CA LYS A 88 -15.06 8.31 -20.05
C LYS A 88 -14.42 8.50 -18.66
N ALA A 89 -15.12 9.13 -17.73
CA ALA A 89 -14.68 9.33 -16.35
C ALA A 89 -14.42 7.99 -15.63
N THR A 90 -15.38 7.07 -15.72
CA THR A 90 -15.26 5.73 -15.13
C THR A 90 -14.12 4.92 -15.78
N GLY A 91 -13.93 5.05 -17.09
CA GLY A 91 -12.84 4.41 -17.82
C GLY A 91 -11.46 4.93 -17.41
N LYS A 92 -11.30 6.25 -17.24
CA LYS A 92 -10.06 6.89 -16.76
C LYS A 92 -9.74 6.48 -15.33
N ALA A 93 -10.72 6.54 -14.42
CA ALA A 93 -10.56 6.10 -13.03
C ALA A 93 -10.15 4.61 -12.94
N GLY A 94 -10.79 3.75 -13.76
CA GLY A 94 -10.45 2.33 -13.84
C GLY A 94 -9.04 2.08 -14.40
N PHE A 95 -8.63 2.83 -15.43
CA PHE A 95 -7.28 2.75 -15.99
C PHE A 95 -6.20 3.19 -14.99
N PHE A 96 -6.44 4.27 -14.24
CA PHE A 96 -5.52 4.73 -13.21
C PHE A 96 -5.39 3.72 -12.07
N LEU A 97 -6.52 3.19 -11.58
CA LEU A 97 -6.52 2.13 -10.57
C LEU A 97 -5.75 0.91 -11.06
N PHE A 98 -5.91 0.52 -12.34
CA PHE A 98 -5.14 -0.55 -12.95
C PHE A 98 -3.63 -0.27 -12.92
N LEU A 99 -3.20 0.91 -13.38
CA LEU A 99 -1.78 1.28 -13.38
C LEU A 99 -1.19 1.33 -11.97
N TYR A 100 -1.92 1.89 -11.00
CA TYR A 100 -1.53 1.91 -9.60
C TYR A 100 -1.34 0.49 -9.04
N LEU A 101 -2.28 -0.42 -9.29
CA LEU A 101 -2.20 -1.80 -8.82
C LEU A 101 -1.06 -2.58 -9.50
N GLU A 102 -0.84 -2.38 -10.80
CA GLU A 102 0.28 -3.00 -11.53
C GLU A 102 1.64 -2.50 -11.03
N VAL A 103 1.78 -1.22 -10.70
CA VAL A 103 3.03 -0.68 -10.11
C VAL A 103 3.29 -1.31 -8.74
N LEU A 104 2.25 -1.49 -7.91
CA LEU A 104 2.40 -2.17 -6.63
C LEU A 104 2.81 -3.64 -6.82
N ASP A 105 2.18 -4.36 -7.75
CA ASP A 105 2.52 -5.76 -8.05
C ASP A 105 3.93 -5.89 -8.67
N ALA A 106 4.32 -4.96 -9.53
CA ALA A 106 5.67 -4.86 -10.09
C ALA A 106 6.73 -4.60 -9.00
N SER A 107 6.42 -3.73 -8.04
CA SER A 107 7.34 -3.42 -6.93
C SER A 107 7.54 -4.62 -6.01
N PHE A 108 6.46 -5.35 -5.69
CA PHE A 108 6.55 -6.58 -4.89
C PHE A 108 7.23 -7.73 -5.63
N SER A 109 7.00 -7.86 -6.93
CA SER A 109 7.67 -8.89 -7.74
C SER A 109 9.15 -8.57 -7.97
N PHE A 110 9.53 -7.29 -8.05
CA PHE A 110 10.93 -6.87 -8.17
C PHE A 110 11.75 -7.30 -6.94
N ASP A 111 11.24 -7.10 -5.73
CA ASP A 111 11.88 -7.59 -4.50
C ASP A 111 12.05 -9.11 -4.50
N GLY A 112 11.03 -9.84 -4.99
CA GLY A 112 11.10 -11.29 -5.17
C GLY A 112 12.24 -11.74 -6.11
N VAL A 113 12.45 -11.03 -7.22
CA VAL A 113 13.52 -11.33 -8.18
C VAL A 113 14.91 -11.05 -7.58
N ILE A 114 15.08 -9.91 -6.88
CA ILE A 114 16.34 -9.58 -6.19
C ILE A 114 16.65 -10.62 -5.10
N GLY A 115 15.65 -11.05 -4.33
CA GLY A 115 15.80 -12.13 -3.35
C GLY A 115 16.15 -13.48 -3.99
N ALA A 116 15.59 -13.81 -5.14
CA ALA A 116 15.91 -15.06 -5.85
C ALA A 116 17.37 -15.10 -6.35
N PHE A 117 17.95 -13.95 -6.67
CA PHE A 117 19.37 -13.84 -7.04
C PHE A 117 20.34 -14.21 -5.90
N ALA A 118 19.89 -14.16 -4.64
CA ALA A 118 20.69 -14.65 -3.51
C ALA A 118 20.86 -16.19 -3.52
N ILE A 119 19.95 -16.91 -4.19
CA ILE A 119 19.96 -18.37 -4.28
C ILE A 119 20.59 -18.85 -5.59
N THR A 120 20.24 -18.22 -6.72
CA THR A 120 20.71 -18.64 -8.04
C THR A 120 20.83 -17.46 -8.98
N SER A 121 21.82 -17.50 -9.88
CA SER A 121 22.00 -16.48 -10.92
C SER A 121 21.40 -16.88 -12.28
N ASP A 122 20.76 -18.05 -12.37
CA ASP A 122 20.14 -18.53 -13.61
C ASP A 122 18.76 -17.86 -13.81
N PRO A 123 18.61 -16.98 -14.82
CA PRO A 123 17.36 -16.26 -15.07
C PRO A 123 16.19 -17.20 -15.41
N ILE A 124 16.47 -18.37 -15.99
CA ILE A 124 15.44 -19.36 -16.35
C ILE A 124 14.86 -19.97 -15.08
N ILE A 125 15.70 -20.32 -14.10
CA ILE A 125 15.26 -20.88 -12.82
C ILE A 125 14.44 -19.85 -12.04
N ILE A 126 14.87 -18.58 -12.02
CA ILE A 126 14.13 -17.49 -11.36
C ILE A 126 12.76 -17.30 -12.03
N ALA A 127 12.71 -17.23 -13.36
CA ALA A 127 11.47 -17.06 -14.11
C ALA A 127 10.50 -18.23 -13.91
N LEU A 128 10.99 -19.47 -13.87
CA LEU A 128 10.14 -20.64 -13.57
C LEU A 128 9.66 -20.63 -12.12
N GLY A 129 10.53 -20.29 -11.17
CA GLY A 129 10.23 -20.28 -9.74
C GLY A 129 9.22 -19.21 -9.36
N LEU A 130 9.51 -17.94 -9.67
CA LEU A 130 8.63 -16.82 -9.31
C LEU A 130 7.47 -16.67 -10.30
N GLY A 131 7.74 -16.78 -11.60
CA GLY A 131 6.77 -16.51 -12.66
C GLY A 131 5.76 -17.64 -12.86
N PHE A 132 6.21 -18.88 -13.09
CA PHE A 132 5.28 -19.99 -13.33
C PHE A 132 4.72 -20.56 -12.02
N VAL A 133 5.60 -21.00 -11.12
CA VAL A 133 5.17 -21.67 -9.87
C VAL A 133 4.65 -20.65 -8.86
N GLY A 134 5.41 -19.58 -8.61
CA GLY A 134 5.09 -18.54 -7.65
C GLY A 134 3.77 -17.84 -7.96
N ALA A 135 3.61 -17.32 -9.19
CA ALA A 135 2.38 -16.64 -9.58
C ALA A 135 1.15 -17.58 -9.53
N MET A 136 1.29 -18.85 -9.96
CA MET A 136 0.19 -19.82 -9.84
C MET A 136 -0.16 -20.11 -8.38
N PHE A 137 0.82 -20.20 -7.49
CA PHE A 137 0.59 -20.45 -6.06
C PHE A 137 -0.10 -19.25 -5.39
N VAL A 138 0.42 -18.03 -5.57
CA VAL A 138 -0.18 -16.80 -5.04
C VAL A 138 -1.60 -16.63 -5.57
N ARG A 139 -1.82 -16.83 -6.88
CA ARG A 139 -3.14 -16.80 -7.50
C ARG A 139 -4.09 -17.85 -6.91
N SER A 140 -3.60 -19.07 -6.66
CA SER A 140 -4.42 -20.12 -6.08
C SER A 140 -4.88 -19.78 -4.65
N ILE A 141 -3.99 -19.18 -3.85
CA ILE A 141 -4.28 -18.73 -2.49
C ILE A 141 -5.30 -17.60 -2.50
N THR A 142 -5.10 -16.57 -3.33
CA THR A 142 -6.03 -15.43 -3.37
C THR A 142 -7.42 -15.88 -3.83
N VAL A 143 -7.52 -16.72 -4.87
CA VAL A 143 -8.80 -17.29 -5.32
C VAL A 143 -9.45 -18.16 -4.25
N PHE A 144 -8.67 -18.98 -3.53
CA PHE A 144 -9.17 -19.81 -2.44
C PHE A 144 -9.72 -18.96 -1.28
N LEU A 145 -8.99 -17.94 -0.85
CA LEU A 145 -9.38 -17.03 0.23
C LEU A 145 -10.63 -16.22 -0.13
N VAL A 146 -10.72 -15.73 -1.37
CA VAL A 146 -11.91 -15.02 -1.88
C VAL A 146 -13.13 -15.94 -1.87
N ARG A 147 -13.01 -17.19 -2.34
CA ARG A 147 -14.14 -18.15 -2.34
C ARG A 147 -14.58 -18.57 -0.95
N LYS A 148 -13.66 -18.62 0.02
CA LYS A 148 -13.95 -19.01 1.40
C LYS A 148 -14.69 -17.92 2.18
N GLY A 149 -14.63 -16.65 1.76
CA GLY A 149 -15.36 -15.55 2.40
C GLY A 149 -14.93 -15.26 3.85
N THR A 150 -13.83 -15.84 4.34
CA THR A 150 -13.40 -15.75 5.74
C THR A 150 -12.61 -14.48 6.06
N LEU A 151 -12.56 -13.50 5.16
CA LEU A 151 -11.71 -12.31 5.33
C LEU A 151 -12.24 -11.39 6.45
N SER A 152 -13.57 -11.36 6.61
CA SER A 152 -14.28 -10.53 7.59
C SER A 152 -14.08 -10.96 9.06
N ASP A 153 -13.58 -12.17 9.29
CA ASP A 153 -13.38 -12.73 10.64
C ASP A 153 -12.09 -12.24 11.31
N TYR A 154 -11.23 -11.50 10.58
CA TYR A 154 -9.89 -11.16 11.01
C TYR A 154 -9.67 -9.68 11.38
N VAL A 155 -10.42 -9.19 12.39
CA VAL A 155 -10.45 -7.78 12.83
C VAL A 155 -9.06 -7.19 13.17
N TYR A 156 -8.12 -8.00 13.66
CA TYR A 156 -6.79 -7.51 14.05
C TYR A 156 -5.71 -7.69 12.98
N LEU A 157 -6.01 -8.41 11.89
CA LEU A 157 -5.02 -8.69 10.86
C LEU A 157 -4.66 -7.43 10.06
N GLU A 158 -5.64 -6.57 9.80
CA GLU A 158 -5.43 -5.27 9.14
C GLU A 158 -4.43 -4.40 9.92
N HIS A 159 -4.64 -4.26 11.22
CA HIS A 159 -3.75 -3.47 12.08
C HIS A 159 -2.37 -4.12 12.17
N GLY A 160 -2.32 -5.44 12.33
CA GLY A 160 -1.06 -6.19 12.33
C GLY A 160 -0.24 -6.00 11.05
N ALA A 161 -0.90 -5.94 9.89
CA ALA A 161 -0.26 -5.69 8.61
C ALA A 161 0.35 -4.28 8.54
N HIS A 162 -0.35 -3.24 9.00
CA HIS A 162 0.20 -1.88 9.04
C HIS A 162 1.42 -1.77 9.96
N TRP A 163 1.37 -2.39 11.15
CA TRP A 163 2.52 -2.43 12.06
C TRP A 163 3.70 -3.22 11.48
N ALA A 164 3.44 -4.32 10.76
CA ALA A 164 4.48 -5.08 10.08
C ALA A 164 5.16 -4.25 8.98
N ILE A 165 4.39 -3.57 8.13
CA ILE A 165 4.94 -2.69 7.08
C ILE A 165 5.78 -1.58 7.70
N GLY A 166 5.29 -0.91 8.75
CA GLY A 166 6.04 0.15 9.43
C GLY A 166 7.34 -0.34 10.07
N ALA A 167 7.30 -1.49 10.76
CA ALA A 167 8.49 -2.08 11.36
C ALA A 167 9.53 -2.50 10.30
N LEU A 168 9.09 -3.12 9.21
CA LEU A 168 9.97 -3.50 8.11
C LEU A 168 10.57 -2.28 7.42
N ALA A 169 9.79 -1.22 7.18
CA ALA A 169 10.31 0.02 6.60
C ALA A 169 11.44 0.63 7.45
N VAL A 170 11.29 0.64 8.78
CA VAL A 170 12.34 1.11 9.69
C VAL A 170 13.57 0.20 9.66
N ILE A 171 13.39 -1.12 9.67
CA ILE A 171 14.50 -2.08 9.61
C ILE A 171 15.28 -1.92 8.29
N LEU A 172 14.57 -1.79 7.16
CA LEU A 172 15.17 -1.58 5.85
C LEU A 172 15.92 -0.24 5.79
N LEU A 173 15.38 0.82 6.39
CA LEU A 173 16.08 2.11 6.47
C LEU A 173 17.38 2.00 7.28
N VAL A 174 17.35 1.31 8.42
CA VAL A 174 18.54 1.07 9.25
C VAL A 174 19.55 0.18 8.53
N SER A 175 19.09 -0.77 7.70
CA SER A 175 19.97 -1.69 6.98
C SER A 175 20.87 -1.02 5.93
N ILE A 176 20.57 0.24 5.56
CA ILE A 176 21.41 1.02 4.65
C ILE A 176 22.79 1.32 5.27
N GLY A 177 22.83 1.56 6.59
CA GLY A 177 24.06 1.90 7.31
C GLY A 177 24.64 0.76 8.13
N TYR A 178 23.79 -0.17 8.56
CA TYR A 178 24.17 -1.23 9.47
C TYR A 178 23.81 -2.58 8.86
N HIS A 179 24.70 -3.56 8.95
CA HIS A 179 24.37 -4.92 8.54
C HIS A 179 23.31 -5.52 9.49
N VAL A 180 22.08 -5.61 9.00
CA VAL A 180 20.99 -6.34 9.64
C VAL A 180 20.90 -7.70 8.98
N ASN A 181 20.91 -8.77 9.77
CA ASN A 181 20.77 -10.11 9.25
C ASN A 181 19.35 -10.31 8.69
N GLU A 182 19.25 -10.78 7.45
CA GLU A 182 17.99 -11.07 6.76
C GLU A 182 17.07 -11.98 7.57
N ASN A 183 17.64 -12.91 8.33
CA ASN A 183 16.89 -13.80 9.21
C ASN A 183 16.14 -13.02 10.30
N VAL A 184 16.74 -11.95 10.83
CA VAL A 184 16.13 -11.10 11.86
C VAL A 184 15.02 -10.26 11.25
N THR A 185 15.29 -9.63 10.11
CA THR A 185 14.29 -8.84 9.37
C THR A 185 13.07 -9.68 9.01
N GLY A 186 13.28 -10.86 8.45
CA GLY A 186 12.23 -11.80 8.09
C GLY A 186 11.46 -12.32 9.30
N LEU A 187 12.15 -12.67 10.38
CA LEU A 187 11.51 -13.18 11.60
C LEU A 187 10.63 -12.12 12.27
N VAL A 188 11.05 -10.84 12.29
CA VAL A 188 10.23 -9.75 12.83
C VAL A 188 8.94 -9.60 12.04
N GLY A 189 9.02 -9.61 10.70
CA GLY A 189 7.82 -9.56 9.84
C GLY A 189 6.88 -10.74 10.11
N VAL A 190 7.40 -11.97 10.10
CA VAL A 190 6.61 -13.19 10.37
C VAL A 190 6.03 -13.19 11.79
N ALA A 191 6.78 -12.70 12.78
CA ALA A 191 6.32 -12.64 14.17
C ALA A 191 5.16 -11.65 14.33
N LEU A 192 5.22 -10.46 13.70
CA LEU A 192 4.15 -9.47 13.78
C LEU A 192 2.87 -9.95 13.07
N ILE A 193 3.01 -10.47 11.85
CA ILE A 193 1.87 -11.01 11.09
C ILE A 193 1.29 -12.25 11.80
N GLY A 194 2.15 -13.16 12.25
CA GLY A 194 1.77 -14.37 12.98
C GLY A 194 1.08 -14.05 14.31
N ALA A 195 1.59 -13.09 15.08
CA ALA A 195 0.96 -12.65 16.33
C ALA A 195 -0.43 -12.03 16.06
N ALA A 196 -0.58 -11.21 15.03
CA ALA A 196 -1.87 -10.64 14.64
C ALA A 196 -2.86 -11.73 14.21
N PHE A 197 -2.40 -12.71 13.42
CA PHE A 197 -3.21 -13.83 12.97
C PHE A 197 -3.66 -14.73 14.14
N ILE A 198 -2.73 -15.10 15.03
CA ILE A 198 -3.03 -15.92 16.22
C ILE A 198 -3.99 -15.18 17.16
N SER A 199 -3.74 -13.89 17.41
CA SER A 199 -4.64 -13.05 18.22
C SER A 199 -6.06 -13.03 17.65
N SER A 200 -6.16 -12.94 16.32
CA SER A 200 -7.44 -12.97 15.63
C SER A 200 -8.14 -14.32 15.69
N ILE A 201 -7.43 -15.44 15.54
CA ILE A 201 -7.99 -16.79 15.70
C ILE A 201 -8.46 -17.01 17.14
N VAL A 202 -7.65 -16.61 18.12
CA VAL A 202 -7.99 -16.76 19.54
C VAL A 202 -9.24 -15.96 19.88
N ARG A 203 -9.41 -14.76 19.31
CA ARG A 203 -10.64 -13.97 19.45
C ARG A 203 -11.85 -14.61 18.77
N ASN A 204 -11.70 -15.07 17.52
CA ASN A 204 -12.78 -15.72 16.80
C ASN A 204 -13.27 -17.00 17.54
N ARG A 205 -12.33 -17.75 18.11
CA ARG A 205 -12.65 -18.92 18.97
C ARG A 205 -13.27 -18.56 20.33
N ARG A 206 -13.13 -17.32 20.80
CA ARG A 206 -13.72 -16.83 22.06
C ARG A 206 -15.13 -16.26 21.87
N GLY A 207 -15.67 -16.21 20.65
CA GLY A 207 -17.06 -15.84 20.38
C GLY A 207 -17.42 -14.39 20.71
N LEU A 208 -16.44 -13.48 20.74
CA LEU A 208 -16.69 -12.05 20.97
C LEU A 208 -17.31 -11.45 19.69
N GLU A 209 -18.53 -10.92 19.80
CA GLU A 209 -19.32 -10.36 18.69
C GLU A 209 -18.51 -9.36 17.83
N PRO A 210 -18.86 -9.22 16.53
CA PRO A 210 -18.24 -8.24 15.64
C PRO A 210 -18.37 -6.85 16.26
N VAL A 211 -17.28 -6.08 16.28
CA VAL A 211 -17.37 -4.67 16.61
C VAL A 211 -18.12 -4.03 15.45
N GLU A 212 -19.39 -3.68 15.67
CA GLU A 212 -20.11 -2.76 14.80
C GLU A 212 -19.21 -1.54 14.62
N ALA A 213 -18.87 -1.25 13.37
CA ALA A 213 -18.23 -0.01 13.01
C ALA A 213 -19.17 1.12 13.46
N THR A 214 -18.91 1.71 14.62
CA THR A 214 -19.56 2.94 15.06
C THR A 214 -19.09 4.06 14.14
N GLY A 215 -19.82 4.21 13.03
CA GLY A 215 -19.72 5.30 12.08
C GLY A 215 -21.12 5.84 11.79
N GLU A 216 -21.39 6.99 12.42
CA GLU A 216 -22.39 8.01 12.04
C GLU A 216 -23.88 7.62 12.00
N ARG A 217 -24.54 7.80 13.15
CA ARG A 217 -25.92 8.31 13.21
C ARG A 217 -26.02 9.29 14.37
N ASP A 218 -25.98 10.58 14.03
CA ASP A 218 -26.52 11.76 14.71
C ASP A 218 -26.15 12.90 13.74
N ASP A 219 -27.03 13.35 12.84
CA ASP A 219 -28.14 14.24 13.14
C ASP A 219 -29.18 14.19 11.99
N GLU A 220 -30.48 14.08 12.31
CA GLU A 220 -31.58 14.83 11.68
C GLU A 220 -32.95 14.54 12.36
N PRO A 221 -33.96 15.42 12.23
CA PRO A 221 -34.53 16.15 13.35
C PRO A 221 -35.79 15.53 13.97
N GLU A 222 -36.01 15.87 15.23
CA GLU A 222 -37.19 15.53 16.02
C GLU A 222 -38.48 16.09 15.38
N LYS A 223 -39.31 15.20 14.84
CA LYS A 223 -40.71 15.49 14.51
C LYS A 223 -41.52 15.56 15.81
N VAL A 224 -41.87 16.77 16.23
CA VAL A 224 -42.89 16.97 17.27
C VAL A 224 -44.27 16.82 16.63
N THR A 225 -44.97 15.79 17.09
CA THR A 225 -46.32 15.41 16.69
C THR A 225 -47.36 16.40 17.21
N VAL A 226 -48.38 16.60 16.37
CA VAL A 226 -49.59 17.40 16.56
C VAL A 226 -50.33 17.06 17.86
N GLY A 227 -50.73 18.11 18.57
CA GLY A 227 -51.82 18.18 19.55
C GLY A 227 -52.52 19.51 19.42
#